data_AF-A0A422LWR1-F1
#
_entry.id   AF-A0A422LWR1-F1
#
_cell.length_a   1.000
_cell.length_b   1.000
_cell.length_c   1.000
_cell.angle_alpha   90.00
_cell.angle_beta   90.00
_cell.angle_gamma   90.00
#
_symmetry.space_group_name_H-M   'P 1'
#
loop_
_entity.id
_entity.type
_entity.pdbx_description
1 polymer ?
#
loop_
_entity_poly.entity_id
_entity_poly.type
_entity_poly.pdbx_seq_one_letter_code
_entity_poly.pdbx_strand_id
1 'polypeptide(L)'
;MKKSYFMRTFRLNGYLLLTSVLLFIAGFSIKLIGIFLKGQENGTMVQYNQFLNKYVVIVQHRLQQALIVSILITLTIILPEVITRILKDSVINIGKSIWITSRIRKFLQIRATHEEEENKILRYNKAISKAIIDVHNDSVVFLLKIPNEFGIHGMISDNKDIIRDEISHRLTDYSFSNVERVKSYLKLEGTRIR
;
A
#
# COMPACT_ATOMS: atom_id res chain seq x y z
N MET A 1 -14.99 8.05 -16.12
CA MET A 1 -13.63 8.25 -15.58
C MET A 1 -12.86 6.94 -15.65
N LYS A 2 -11.71 6.93 -16.35
CA LYS A 2 -10.85 5.76 -16.47
C LYS A 2 -9.71 5.89 -15.47
N LYS A 3 -9.75 5.12 -14.37
CA LYS A 3 -8.61 5.02 -13.44
C LYS A 3 -7.41 4.42 -14.17
N SER A 4 -6.20 4.94 -13.92
CA SER A 4 -4.96 4.31 -14.39
C SER A 4 -4.83 2.89 -13.83
N TYR A 5 -4.00 2.08 -14.47
CA TYR A 5 -3.73 0.72 -14.01
C TYR A 5 -3.10 0.75 -12.60
N PHE A 6 -2.11 1.62 -12.38
CA PHE A 6 -1.53 1.94 -11.06
C PHE A 6 -2.59 2.13 -9.97
N MET A 7 -3.54 3.05 -10.17
CA MET A 7 -4.55 3.35 -9.15
C MET A 7 -5.48 2.16 -8.84
N ARG A 8 -5.68 1.26 -9.81
CA ARG A 8 -6.50 0.06 -9.63
C ARG A 8 -5.74 -1.00 -8.83
N THR A 9 -4.47 -1.20 -9.15
CA THR A 9 -3.64 -2.27 -8.58
C THR A 9 -2.90 -1.88 -7.31
N PHE A 10 -2.76 -0.58 -7.01
CA PHE A 10 -2.00 -0.05 -5.86
C PHE A 10 -2.27 -0.79 -4.54
N ARG A 11 -3.55 -0.95 -4.18
CA ARG A 11 -3.94 -1.62 -2.92
C ARG A 11 -3.64 -3.12 -2.95
N LEU A 12 -3.92 -3.75 -4.09
CA LEU A 12 -3.68 -5.19 -4.28
C LEU A 12 -2.19 -5.50 -4.17
N ASN A 13 -1.34 -4.71 -4.86
CA ASN A 13 0.11 -4.80 -4.77
C ASN A 13 0.60 -4.61 -3.34
N GLY A 14 0.07 -3.61 -2.61
CA GLY A 14 0.40 -3.41 -1.20
C GLY A 14 0.10 -4.62 -0.32
N TYR A 15 -1.07 -5.25 -0.49
CA TYR A 15 -1.42 -6.46 0.26
C TYR A 15 -0.57 -7.67 -0.13
N LEU A 16 -0.31 -7.88 -1.42
CA LEU A 16 0.50 -8.99 -1.91
C LEU A 16 1.98 -8.89 -1.46
N LEU A 17 2.53 -7.67 -1.42
CA LEU A 17 3.86 -7.44 -0.87
C LEU A 17 3.88 -7.74 0.63
N LEU A 18 2.87 -7.27 1.38
CA LEU A 18 2.76 -7.52 2.81
C LEU A 18 2.62 -9.02 3.12
N THR A 19 1.80 -9.76 2.37
CA THR A 19 1.68 -11.22 2.53
C THR A 19 2.98 -11.92 2.22
N SER A 20 3.71 -11.48 1.19
CA SER A 20 5.03 -12.04 0.86
C SER A 20 6.04 -11.82 1.98
N VAL A 21 6.07 -10.64 2.59
CA VAL A 21 6.93 -10.34 3.74
C VAL A 21 6.57 -11.21 4.96
N LEU A 22 5.27 -11.35 5.27
CA LEU A 22 4.83 -12.20 6.38
C LEU A 22 5.20 -13.67 6.17
N LEU A 23 5.03 -14.19 4.95
CA LEU A 23 5.44 -15.55 4.60
C LEU A 23 6.95 -15.74 4.71
N PHE A 24 7.74 -14.74 4.31
CA PHE A 24 9.19 -14.77 4.47
C PHE A 24 9.61 -14.82 5.95
N ILE A 25 9.03 -13.96 6.79
CA ILE A 25 9.30 -13.95 8.24
C ILE A 25 8.91 -15.28 8.87
N ALA A 26 7.71 -15.78 8.57
CA ALA A 26 7.25 -17.07 9.08
C ALA A 26 8.16 -18.22 8.64
N GLY A 27 8.55 -18.27 7.36
CA GLY A 27 9.47 -19.27 6.83
C GLY A 27 10.85 -19.20 7.49
N PHE A 28 11.35 -18.00 7.76
CA PHE A 28 12.61 -17.79 8.47
C PHE A 28 12.53 -18.28 9.92
N SER A 29 11.47 -17.94 10.65
CA SER A 29 11.24 -18.41 12.03
C SER A 29 11.19 -19.93 12.11
N ILE A 30 10.49 -20.60 11.19
CA ILE A 30 10.44 -22.07 11.16
C ILE A 30 11.80 -22.69 10.84
N LYS A 31 12.58 -22.06 9.95
CA LYS A 31 13.95 -22.50 9.67
C LYS A 31 14.84 -22.44 10.91
N LEU A 32 14.71 -21.39 11.73
CA LEU A 32 15.45 -21.28 13.00
C LEU A 32 15.09 -22.42 13.97
N ILE A 33 13.80 -22.75 14.08
CA ILE A 33 13.33 -23.90 14.89
C ILE A 33 13.95 -25.20 14.38
N GLY A 34 13.99 -25.42 13.06
CA GLY A 34 14.60 -26.60 12.46
C GLY A 34 16.10 -26.74 12.75
N ILE A 35 16.84 -25.62 12.74
CA ILE A 35 18.26 -25.60 13.11
C ILE A 35 18.45 -25.93 14.60
N PHE A 36 17.62 -25.36 15.47
CA PHE A 36 17.65 -25.63 16.90
C PHE A 36 17.40 -27.11 17.23
N LEU A 37 16.39 -27.72 16.60
CA LEU A 37 16.06 -29.13 16.80
C LEU A 37 17.20 -30.07 16.35
N LYS A 38 17.87 -29.77 15.23
CA LYS A 38 19.05 -30.52 14.77
C LYS A 38 20.24 -30.38 15.71
N GLY A 39 20.43 -29.20 16.31
CA GLY A 39 21.49 -28.97 17.29
C GLY A 39 21.36 -29.81 18.58
N GLN A 40 20.15 -30.34 18.86
CA GLN A 40 19.88 -31.18 20.03
C GLN A 40 19.87 -32.69 19.73
N GLU A 41 20.39 -33.13 18.58
CA GLU A 41 20.39 -34.54 18.16
C GLU A 41 21.24 -35.48 19.04
N ASN A 42 22.02 -34.96 20.00
CA ASN A 42 22.84 -35.77 20.93
C ASN A 42 22.26 -35.90 22.34
N GLY A 43 21.05 -35.37 22.61
CA GLY A 43 20.40 -35.39 23.93
C GLY A 43 19.52 -36.63 24.19
N THR A 44 18.97 -36.78 25.39
CA THR A 44 18.07 -37.89 25.74
C THR A 44 16.77 -37.96 24.92
N MET A 45 16.43 -36.91 24.17
CA MET A 45 15.19 -36.74 23.41
C MET A 45 15.36 -36.81 21.88
N VAL A 46 16.41 -37.47 21.37
CA VAL A 46 16.73 -37.53 19.92
C VAL A 46 15.53 -37.95 19.07
N GLN A 47 14.84 -39.03 19.44
CA GLN A 47 13.72 -39.57 18.65
C GLN A 47 12.55 -38.57 18.56
N TYR A 48 12.29 -37.84 19.65
CA TYR A 48 11.27 -36.80 19.69
C TYR A 48 11.65 -35.59 18.82
N ASN A 49 12.92 -35.15 18.90
CA ASN A 49 13.45 -34.07 18.07
C ASN A 49 13.43 -34.42 16.57
N GLN A 50 13.76 -35.68 16.21
CA GLN A 50 13.67 -36.18 14.84
C GLN A 50 12.22 -36.19 14.32
N PHE A 51 11.27 -36.63 15.15
CA PHE A 51 9.85 -36.60 14.80
C PHE A 51 9.36 -35.17 14.55
N LEU A 52 9.64 -34.23 15.46
CA LEU A 52 9.28 -32.82 15.29
C LEU A 52 9.93 -32.19 14.07
N ASN A 53 11.22 -32.48 13.83
CA ASN A 53 11.97 -31.97 12.68
C ASN A 53 11.32 -32.38 11.35
N LYS A 54 10.77 -33.59 11.26
CA LYS A 54 10.01 -34.03 10.07
C LYS A 54 8.83 -33.11 9.76
N TYR A 55 8.04 -32.70 10.76
CA TYR A 55 6.93 -31.76 10.56
C TYR A 55 7.43 -30.35 10.23
N VAL A 56 8.48 -29.89 10.91
CA VAL A 56 9.10 -28.59 10.64
C VAL A 56 9.54 -28.48 9.17
N VAL A 57 10.18 -29.52 8.64
CA VAL A 57 10.60 -29.57 7.22
C VAL A 57 9.39 -29.52 6.27
N ILE A 58 8.32 -30.26 6.57
CA ILE A 58 7.10 -30.25 5.75
C ILE A 58 6.48 -28.84 5.74
N VAL A 59 6.31 -28.23 6.91
CA VAL A 59 5.73 -26.87 7.02
C VAL A 59 6.62 -25.85 6.33
N GLN A 60 7.94 -25.92 6.51
CA GLN A 60 8.89 -25.05 5.84
C GLN A 60 8.75 -25.15 4.32
N HIS A 61 8.66 -26.36 3.76
CA HIS A 61 8.51 -26.55 2.32
C HIS A 61 7.19 -25.96 1.80
N ARG A 62 6.08 -26.12 2.54
CA ARG A 62 4.80 -25.51 2.18
C ARG A 62 4.83 -23.99 2.23
N LEU A 63 5.46 -23.40 3.24
CA LEU A 63 5.63 -21.94 3.31
C LEU A 63 6.49 -21.41 2.16
N GLN A 64 7.56 -22.12 1.78
CA GLN A 64 8.38 -21.75 0.64
C GLN A 64 7.58 -21.80 -0.68
N GLN A 65 6.80 -22.85 -0.91
CA GLN A 65 5.91 -22.94 -2.07
C GLN A 65 4.91 -21.77 -2.10
N ALA A 66 4.26 -21.48 -0.97
CA ALA A 66 3.33 -20.36 -0.85
C ALA A 66 4.00 -19.01 -1.13
N LEU A 67 5.23 -18.80 -0.65
CA LEU A 67 6.01 -17.59 -0.90
C LEU A 67 6.32 -17.43 -2.39
N ILE A 68 6.77 -18.49 -3.06
CA ILE A 68 7.06 -18.47 -4.50
C ILE A 68 5.81 -18.09 -5.30
N VAL A 69 4.67 -18.71 -4.99
CA VAL A 69 3.38 -18.40 -5.64
C VAL A 69 2.98 -16.94 -5.40
N SER A 70 3.10 -16.44 -4.17
CA SER A 70 2.79 -15.04 -3.83
C SER A 70 3.65 -14.06 -4.62
N ILE A 71 4.95 -14.34 -4.76
CA ILE A 71 5.88 -13.52 -5.55
C ILE A 71 5.53 -13.54 -7.03
N LEU A 72 5.23 -14.70 -7.61
CA LEU A 72 4.84 -14.84 -9.02
C LEU A 72 3.57 -14.05 -9.35
N ILE A 73 2.55 -14.13 -8.48
CA ILE A 73 1.31 -13.35 -8.63
C ILE A 73 1.62 -11.86 -8.56
N THR A 74 2.45 -11.45 -7.60
CA THR A 74 2.86 -10.04 -7.43
C THR A 74 3.57 -9.52 -8.68
N LEU A 75 4.53 -10.27 -9.22
CA LEU A 75 5.24 -9.92 -10.45
C LEU A 75 4.28 -9.78 -11.63
N THR A 76 3.35 -10.71 -11.80
CA THR A 76 2.36 -10.69 -12.89
C THR A 76 1.50 -9.41 -12.88
N ILE A 77 1.18 -8.88 -11.70
CA ILE A 77 0.39 -7.65 -11.56
C ILE A 77 1.24 -6.39 -11.70
N ILE A 78 2.50 -6.42 -11.28
CA ILE A 78 3.40 -5.25 -11.35
C ILE A 78 3.95 -5.05 -12.76
N LEU A 79 4.26 -6.13 -13.49
CA LEU A 79 4.90 -6.09 -14.80
C LEU A 79 4.18 -5.19 -15.82
N PRO A 80 2.84 -5.27 -16.00
CA PRO A 80 2.14 -4.40 -16.93
C PRO A 80 2.32 -2.91 -16.60
N GLU A 81 2.27 -2.53 -15.32
CA GLU A 81 2.47 -1.13 -14.91
C GLU A 81 3.90 -0.69 -15.24
N VAL A 82 4.89 -1.49 -14.85
CA VAL A 82 6.30 -1.18 -15.10
C VAL A 82 6.59 -1.05 -16.59
N ILE A 83 6.11 -1.98 -17.42
CA ILE A 83 6.27 -1.92 -18.88
C ILE A 83 5.61 -0.65 -19.43
N THR A 84 4.38 -0.33 -19.02
CA THR A 84 3.71 0.88 -19.49
C THR A 84 4.46 2.15 -19.10
N ARG A 85 5.07 2.18 -17.90
CA ARG A 85 5.85 3.30 -17.42
C ARG A 85 7.18 3.41 -18.13
N ILE A 86 7.89 2.31 -18.41
CA ILE A 86 9.13 2.36 -19.21
C ILE A 86 8.85 2.90 -20.62
N LEU A 87 7.73 2.50 -21.22
CA LEU A 87 7.41 2.88 -22.61
C LEU A 87 6.85 4.29 -22.76
N LYS A 88 6.15 4.82 -21.74
CA LYS A 88 5.37 6.07 -21.86
C LYS A 88 5.71 7.13 -20.81
N ASP A 89 6.51 6.79 -19.82
CA ASP A 89 6.75 7.62 -18.63
C ASP A 89 8.15 7.32 -18.03
N SER A 90 8.41 7.72 -16.79
CA SER A 90 9.58 7.30 -16.02
C SER A 90 9.21 6.30 -14.92
N VAL A 91 10.00 5.24 -14.76
CA VAL A 91 9.86 4.27 -13.64
C VAL A 91 10.05 4.97 -12.28
N ILE A 92 10.84 6.05 -12.24
CA ILE A 92 11.06 6.86 -11.04
C ILE A 92 9.73 7.47 -10.54
N ASN A 93 8.78 7.73 -11.45
CA ASN A 93 7.48 8.29 -11.10
C ASN A 93 6.60 7.30 -10.32
N ILE A 94 6.84 5.99 -10.44
CA ILE A 94 6.18 4.99 -9.57
C ILE A 94 6.59 5.22 -8.11
N GLY A 95 7.90 5.36 -7.87
CA GLY A 95 8.44 5.66 -6.54
C GLY A 95 7.95 7.01 -6.01
N LYS A 96 7.97 8.05 -6.85
CA LYS A 96 7.45 9.38 -6.51
C LYS A 96 5.96 9.32 -6.14
N SER A 97 5.15 8.59 -6.90
CA SER A 97 3.72 8.37 -6.62
C SER A 97 3.47 7.71 -5.27
N ILE A 98 4.22 6.64 -4.95
CA ILE A 98 4.12 5.94 -3.66
C ILE A 98 4.53 6.87 -2.50
N TRP A 99 5.63 7.59 -2.66
CA TRP A 99 6.18 8.47 -1.62
C TRP A 99 5.25 9.64 -1.30
N ILE A 100 4.78 10.36 -2.32
CA ILE A 100 3.87 11.49 -2.15
C ILE A 100 2.53 11.00 -1.61
N THR A 101 1.99 9.89 -2.13
CA THR A 101 0.76 9.27 -1.59
C THR A 101 0.89 9.02 -0.08
N SER A 102 2.01 8.43 0.35
CA SER A 102 2.24 8.12 1.76
C SER A 102 2.37 9.38 2.62
N ARG A 103 3.01 10.43 2.10
CA ARG A 103 3.21 11.68 2.82
C ARG A 103 1.91 12.47 2.97
N ILE A 104 1.12 12.58 1.91
CA ILE A 104 -0.21 13.22 1.94
C ILE A 104 -1.16 12.48 2.87
N ARG A 105 -1.16 11.14 2.86
CA ARG A 105 -1.95 10.36 3.81
C ARG A 105 -1.62 10.69 5.26
N LYS A 106 -0.33 10.80 5.60
CA LYS A 106 0.10 11.15 6.96
C LYS A 106 -0.30 12.58 7.34
N PHE A 107 -0.18 13.52 6.40
CA PHE A 107 -0.55 14.91 6.63
C PHE A 107 -2.06 15.08 6.88
N LEU A 108 -2.88 14.39 6.10
CA LEU A 108 -4.33 14.47 6.20
C LEU A 108 -4.94 13.64 7.33
N GLN A 109 -4.14 12.83 8.04
CA GLN A 109 -4.64 12.05 9.18
C GLN A 109 -4.82 12.95 10.40
N ILE A 110 -6.01 12.89 11.00
CA ILE A 110 -6.36 13.64 12.22
C ILE A 110 -6.21 12.72 13.42
N ARG A 111 -5.71 13.23 14.54
CA ARG A 111 -5.71 12.49 15.83
C ARG A 111 -6.93 12.87 16.63
N ALA A 112 -7.60 11.88 17.21
CA ALA A 112 -8.72 12.12 18.11
C ALA A 112 -8.19 12.66 19.43
N THR A 113 -8.75 13.78 19.87
CA THR A 113 -8.43 14.39 21.17
C THR A 113 -9.43 13.93 22.24
N HIS A 114 -10.64 13.51 21.85
CA HIS A 114 -11.74 13.14 22.74
C HIS A 114 -12.37 11.81 22.28
N GLU A 115 -12.80 10.96 23.22
CA GLU A 115 -13.34 9.61 22.96
C GLU A 115 -14.63 9.64 22.12
N GLU A 116 -15.50 10.64 22.32
CA GLU A 116 -16.77 10.76 21.59
C GLU A 116 -16.57 11.00 20.07
N GLU A 117 -15.45 11.59 19.68
CA GLU A 117 -15.10 11.83 18.27
C GLU A 117 -14.24 10.72 17.66
N GLU A 118 -13.72 9.79 18.47
CA GLU A 118 -12.76 8.77 18.05
C GLU A 118 -13.30 7.93 16.90
N ASN A 119 -14.57 7.50 16.99
CA ASN A 119 -15.22 6.72 15.95
C ASN A 119 -15.35 7.48 14.62
N LYS A 120 -15.66 8.78 14.67
CA LYS A 120 -15.79 9.64 13.49
C LYS A 120 -14.42 9.89 12.85
N ILE A 121 -13.41 10.17 13.67
CA ILE A 121 -12.03 10.43 13.24
C ILE A 121 -11.39 9.16 12.68
N LEU A 122 -11.63 7.99 13.28
CA LEU A 122 -11.15 6.71 12.75
C LEU A 122 -11.72 6.43 11.35
N ARG A 123 -13.02 6.72 11.14
CA ARG A 123 -13.67 6.58 9.82
C ARG A 123 -13.12 7.58 8.80
N TYR A 124 -12.87 8.82 9.21
CA TYR A 124 -12.21 9.82 8.37
C TYR A 124 -10.81 9.36 7.96
N ASN A 125 -9.98 8.95 8.91
CA ASN A 125 -8.64 8.41 8.65
C ASN A 125 -8.66 7.18 7.74
N LYS A 126 -9.69 6.33 7.85
CA LYS A 126 -9.93 5.18 6.96
C LYS A 126 -10.36 5.59 5.54
N ALA A 127 -10.94 6.77 5.36
CA ALA A 127 -11.18 7.34 4.04
C ALA A 127 -9.88 7.90 3.46
N ILE A 128 -9.13 8.69 4.24
CA ILE A 128 -7.83 9.26 3.85
C ILE A 128 -6.81 8.18 3.46
N SER A 129 -6.78 7.05 4.16
CA SER A 129 -5.88 5.93 3.82
C SER A 129 -6.13 5.33 2.42
N LYS A 130 -7.28 5.63 1.80
CA LYS A 130 -7.62 5.23 0.43
C LYS A 130 -7.26 6.28 -0.62
N ALA A 131 -6.70 7.43 -0.21
CA ALA A 131 -6.18 8.43 -1.14
C ALA A 131 -5.02 7.86 -1.97
N ILE A 132 -4.99 8.13 -3.27
CA ILE A 132 -3.92 7.70 -4.17
C ILE A 132 -3.52 8.90 -5.02
N ILE A 133 -2.21 9.12 -5.13
CA ILE A 133 -1.61 10.09 -6.04
C ILE A 133 -0.86 9.31 -7.09
N ASP A 134 -1.15 9.61 -8.34
CA ASP A 134 -0.52 9.04 -9.51
C ASP A 134 0.20 10.15 -10.28
N VAL A 135 1.53 10.18 -10.17
CA VAL A 135 2.40 11.13 -10.85
C VAL A 135 2.89 10.51 -12.14
N HIS A 136 2.71 11.21 -13.25
CA HIS A 136 3.35 10.95 -14.54
C HIS A 136 4.19 12.17 -14.93
N ASN A 137 5.07 12.03 -15.91
CA ASN A 137 5.92 13.12 -16.39
C ASN A 137 5.14 14.38 -16.77
N ASP A 138 3.95 14.25 -17.38
CA ASP A 138 3.19 15.39 -17.90
C ASP A 138 1.97 15.74 -17.05
N SER A 139 1.53 14.82 -16.19
CA SER A 139 0.30 15.00 -15.40
C SER A 139 0.34 14.29 -14.06
N VAL A 140 -0.37 14.85 -13.10
CA VAL A 140 -0.57 14.27 -11.77
C VAL A 140 -2.07 14.10 -11.56
N VAL A 141 -2.48 12.95 -11.04
CA VAL A 141 -3.88 12.71 -10.66
C VAL A 141 -3.94 12.28 -9.21
N PHE A 142 -4.60 13.09 -8.38
CA PHE A 142 -4.98 12.71 -7.02
C PHE A 142 -6.43 12.21 -7.01
N LEU A 143 -6.67 11.16 -6.22
CA LEU A 143 -7.97 10.57 -6.07
C LEU A 143 -8.20 10.08 -4.64
N LEU A 144 -9.29 10.56 -4.03
CA LEU A 144 -9.74 10.15 -2.71
C LEU A 144 -11.17 9.61 -2.80
N LYS A 145 -11.40 8.39 -2.28
CA LYS A 145 -12.75 7.84 -2.21
C LYS A 145 -13.51 8.46 -1.04
N ILE A 146 -14.61 9.13 -1.34
CA ILE A 146 -15.49 9.75 -0.35
C ILE A 146 -16.48 8.69 0.15
N PRO A 147 -16.62 8.47 1.47
CA PRO A 147 -17.66 7.62 2.04
C PRO A 147 -19.04 8.31 1.94
N ASN A 148 -20.12 7.54 1.83
CA ASN A 148 -21.50 8.05 1.73
C ASN A 148 -22.08 8.52 3.09
N GLU A 149 -21.24 8.82 4.08
CA GLU A 149 -21.67 9.25 5.41
C GLU A 149 -21.60 10.79 5.50
N PHE A 150 -22.72 11.44 5.79
CA PHE A 150 -22.83 12.91 5.80
C PHE A 150 -21.76 13.60 6.66
N GLY A 151 -21.49 13.06 7.86
CA GLY A 151 -20.50 13.65 8.78
C GLY A 151 -19.05 13.59 8.29
N ILE A 152 -18.67 12.56 7.53
CA ILE A 152 -17.31 12.44 6.97
C ILE A 152 -17.21 13.19 5.64
N HIS A 153 -18.32 13.28 4.91
CA HIS A 153 -18.40 14.04 3.66
C HIS A 153 -18.12 15.53 3.89
N GLY A 154 -18.71 16.12 4.94
CA GLY A 154 -18.45 17.50 5.35
C GLY A 154 -16.96 17.72 5.63
N MET A 155 -16.37 16.92 6.53
CA MET A 155 -14.94 17.03 6.88
C MET A 155 -14.01 16.96 5.66
N ILE A 156 -14.27 16.07 4.69
CA ILE A 156 -13.45 16.00 3.47
C ILE A 156 -13.70 17.22 2.58
N SER A 157 -14.94 17.71 2.52
CA SER A 157 -15.30 18.88 1.73
C SER A 157 -14.66 20.17 2.25
N ASP A 158 -14.64 20.34 3.57
CA ASP A 158 -14.10 21.54 4.22
C ASP A 158 -12.57 21.62 4.06
N ASN A 159 -11.90 20.46 3.97
CA ASN A 159 -10.45 20.37 3.81
C ASN A 159 -9.98 20.30 2.34
N LYS A 160 -10.85 20.50 1.34
CA LYS A 160 -10.47 20.37 -0.09
C LYS A 160 -9.36 21.34 -0.49
N ASP A 161 -9.45 22.59 -0.05
CA ASP A 161 -8.47 23.62 -0.40
C ASP A 161 -7.13 23.31 0.26
N ILE A 162 -7.14 22.90 1.53
CA ILE A 162 -5.95 22.44 2.25
C ILE A 162 -5.30 21.25 1.52
N ILE A 163 -6.09 20.28 1.06
CA ILE A 163 -5.59 19.14 0.26
C ILE A 163 -4.91 19.64 -1.02
N ARG A 164 -5.54 20.56 -1.76
CA ARG A 164 -5.00 21.11 -3.00
C ARG A 164 -3.71 21.86 -2.77
N ASP A 165 -3.68 22.72 -1.76
CA ASP A 165 -2.55 23.59 -1.48
C ASP A 165 -1.35 22.75 -1.01
N GLU A 166 -1.57 21.74 -0.17
CA GLU A 166 -0.54 20.80 0.27
C GLU A 166 0.03 19.97 -0.90
N ILE A 167 -0.83 19.50 -1.82
CA ILE A 167 -0.37 18.77 -3.01
C ILE A 167 0.45 19.70 -3.92
N SER A 168 -0.04 20.91 -4.16
CA SER A 168 0.64 21.93 -4.98
C SER A 168 1.99 22.31 -4.40
N HIS A 169 2.08 22.51 -3.09
CA HIS A 169 3.32 22.81 -2.40
C HIS A 169 4.38 21.70 -2.53
N ARG A 170 3.94 20.43 -2.60
CA ARG A 170 4.84 19.28 -2.75
C ARG A 170 5.23 18.98 -4.19
N LEU A 171 4.43 19.42 -5.15
CA LEU A 171 4.59 19.16 -6.58
C LEU A 171 4.71 20.49 -7.32
N THR A 172 5.75 21.25 -6.98
CA THR A 172 6.03 22.59 -7.54
C THR A 172 6.17 22.60 -9.07
N ASP A 173 6.52 21.47 -9.67
CA ASP A 173 6.68 21.33 -11.12
C ASP A 173 5.33 21.27 -11.87
N TYR A 174 4.21 21.23 -11.14
CA TYR A 174 2.86 21.02 -11.70
C TYR A 174 1.93 22.16 -11.29
N SER A 175 1.09 22.60 -12.24
CA SER A 175 -0.04 23.49 -11.99
C SER A 175 -1.29 22.64 -11.78
N PHE A 176 -2.04 22.92 -10.71
CA PHE A 176 -3.18 22.12 -10.30
C PHE A 176 -4.52 22.81 -10.63
N SER A 177 -5.49 22.02 -11.08
CA SER A 177 -6.87 22.42 -11.26
C SER A 177 -7.58 22.63 -9.92
N ASN A 178 -8.84 23.07 -9.97
CA ASN A 178 -9.70 22.96 -8.79
C ASN A 178 -10.04 21.49 -8.49
N VAL A 179 -10.37 21.24 -7.21
CA VAL A 179 -10.76 19.93 -6.73
C VAL A 179 -12.19 19.63 -7.20
N GLU A 180 -12.35 18.61 -8.01
CA GLU A 180 -13.65 18.22 -8.57
C GLU A 180 -14.20 16.96 -7.91
N ARG A 181 -15.53 16.92 -7.77
CA ARG A 181 -16.23 15.69 -7.34
C ARG A 181 -16.65 14.90 -8.56
N VAL A 182 -16.09 13.70 -8.72
CA VAL A 182 -16.47 12.76 -9.77
C VAL A 182 -17.11 11.53 -9.12
N LYS A 183 -18.45 11.51 -9.06
CA LYS A 183 -19.27 10.48 -8.39
C LYS A 183 -18.94 10.39 -6.88
N SER A 184 -18.39 9.26 -6.44
CA SER A 184 -17.95 8.99 -5.06
C SER A 184 -16.46 9.24 -4.84
N TYR A 185 -15.82 10.01 -5.74
CA TYR A 185 -14.40 10.36 -5.64
C TYR A 185 -14.22 11.87 -5.66
N LEU A 186 -13.27 12.31 -4.85
CA LEU A 186 -12.64 13.61 -4.95
C LEU A 186 -11.44 13.46 -5.88
N LYS A 187 -11.34 14.32 -6.90
CA LYS A 187 -10.31 14.28 -7.93
C LYS A 187 -9.62 15.63 -8.01
N LEU A 188 -8.32 15.60 -8.17
CA LEU A 188 -7.51 16.78 -8.45
C LEU A 188 -6.53 16.40 -9.57
N GLU A 189 -6.45 17.23 -10.61
CA GLU A 189 -5.52 17.02 -11.71
C GLU A 189 -4.49 18.14 -11.73
N GLY A 190 -3.25 17.78 -12.04
CA GLY A 190 -2.17 18.73 -12.29
C GLY A 190 -1.51 18.45 -13.63
N THR A 191 -1.06 19.50 -14.29
CA THR A 191 -0.27 19.43 -15.53
C THR A 191 1.09 20.07 -15.32
N ARG A 192 2.13 19.52 -15.93
CA ARG A 192 3.49 20.05 -15.77
C ARG A 192 3.58 21.48 -16.32
N ILE A 193 4.19 22.36 -15.56
CA ILE A 193 4.46 23.74 -15.98
C ILE A 193 5.57 23.68 -17.04
N ARG A 194 5.29 24.24 -18.22
CA ARG A 194 6.24 24.30 -19.35
C ARG A 194 7.37 25.28 -19.08
#